data_AF-R7GP35-F1
#
_entry.id   AF-R7GP35-F1
#
_cell.length_a   1.000
_cell.length_b   1.000
_cell.length_c   1.000
_cell.angle_alpha   90.00
_cell.angle_beta   90.00
_cell.angle_gamma   90.00
#
_symmetry.space_group_name_H-M   'P 1'
#
loop_
_entity.id
_entity.type
_entity.pdbx_description
1 polymer ?
#
loop_
_entity_poly.entity_id
_entity_poly.type
_entity_poly.pdbx_seq_one_letter_code
_entity_poly.pdbx_strand_id
1 'polypeptide(L)'
;MVYCDCHGENDAPILPDVGIFASFDPVALDQACVDACLHATPMPNSQLSDNLADPHWHHHQDNFLDSNPNVRWKETLEHAEKIGLGTREYELIQMKRRIEITQFFFSFVCLRYCVGEQ
;
A
#
# COMPACT_ATOMS: atom_id res chain seq x y z
N MET A 1 3.65 -11.09 7.72
CA MET A 1 3.49 -11.30 6.29
C MET A 1 2.00 -11.32 6.07
N VAL A 2 1.47 -10.29 5.41
CA VAL A 2 0.24 -10.47 4.63
C VAL A 2 0.53 -11.71 3.80
N TYR A 3 -0.18 -12.82 4.07
CA TYR A 3 0.13 -14.06 3.38
C TYR A 3 0.04 -13.75 1.88
N CYS A 4 1.08 -14.10 1.14
CA CYS A 4 1.04 -13.93 -0.30
C CYS A 4 -0.16 -14.71 -0.81
N ASP A 5 -0.97 -14.10 -1.67
CA ASP A 5 -2.10 -14.78 -2.30
C ASP A 5 -1.70 -16.05 -3.07
N CYS A 6 -0.39 -16.23 -3.30
CA CYS A 6 0.22 -17.42 -3.85
C CYS A 6 0.34 -18.61 -2.88
N HIS A 7 0.09 -18.45 -1.58
CA HIS A 7 0.12 -19.51 -0.59
C HIS A 7 -1.26 -20.19 -0.48
N GLY A 8 -1.30 -21.53 -0.42
CA GLY A 8 -2.57 -22.30 -0.40
C GLY A 8 -3.41 -22.14 0.87
N GLU A 9 -2.89 -21.41 1.86
CA GLU A 9 -3.54 -21.12 3.14
C GLU A 9 -4.02 -19.65 3.20
N ASN A 10 -4.30 -19.05 2.03
CA ASN A 10 -4.78 -17.68 1.99
C ASN A 10 -6.15 -17.57 2.69
N ASP A 11 -6.26 -16.58 3.57
CA ASP A 11 -7.45 -16.29 4.35
C ASP A 11 -8.24 -15.13 3.69
N ALA A 12 -9.28 -14.64 4.36
CA ALA A 12 -10.01 -13.45 3.92
C ALA A 12 -9.05 -12.24 3.71
N PRO A 13 -9.32 -11.38 2.71
CA PRO A 13 -8.50 -10.20 2.46
C PRO A 13 -8.48 -9.30 3.69
N ILE A 14 -7.30 -8.83 4.10
CA ILE A 14 -7.14 -8.00 5.30
C ILE A 14 -7.42 -6.50 5.08
N LEU A 15 -7.29 -6.04 3.83
CA LEU A 15 -7.52 -4.65 3.42
C LEU A 15 -8.41 -4.62 2.17
N PRO A 16 -9.21 -3.56 1.98
CA PRO A 16 -9.99 -3.36 0.76
C PRO A 16 -9.10 -3.06 -0.45
N ASP A 17 -9.68 -3.09 -1.65
CA ASP A 17 -9.01 -2.61 -2.87
C ASP A 17 -8.64 -1.11 -2.72
N VAL A 18 -7.33 -0.82 -2.73
CA VAL A 18 -6.79 0.54 -2.64
C VAL A 18 -6.60 1.20 -4.01
N GLY A 19 -6.85 0.47 -5.09
CA GLY A 19 -6.69 0.88 -6.48
C GLY A 19 -5.34 0.43 -7.08
N ILE A 20 -5.18 0.71 -8.37
CA ILE A 20 -3.93 0.46 -9.09
C ILE A 20 -3.09 1.73 -9.02
N PHE A 21 -1.79 1.59 -8.75
CA PHE A 21 -0.79 2.66 -8.75
C PHE A 21 0.23 2.41 -9.87
N ALA A 22 0.79 3.46 -10.46
CA ALA A 22 1.86 3.36 -11.44
C ALA A 22 2.77 4.58 -11.39
N SER A 23 4.09 4.36 -11.49
CA SER A 23 5.15 5.38 -11.48
C SER A 23 6.38 4.84 -12.23
N PHE A 24 7.26 5.74 -12.68
CA PHE A 24 8.59 5.40 -13.20
C PHE A 24 9.65 5.25 -12.12
N ASP A 25 9.37 5.73 -10.91
CA ASP A 25 10.19 5.52 -9.72
C ASP A 25 9.57 4.38 -8.89
N PRO A 26 10.25 3.22 -8.76
CA PRO A 26 9.73 2.06 -8.04
C PRO A 26 9.66 2.28 -6.53
N VAL A 27 10.53 3.10 -5.94
CA VAL A 27 10.52 3.37 -4.49
C VAL A 27 9.36 4.31 -4.15
N ALA A 28 9.14 5.33 -4.97
CA ALA A 28 8.01 6.25 -4.83
C ALA A 28 6.67 5.52 -5.03
N LEU A 29 6.62 4.56 -5.96
CA LEU A 29 5.46 3.71 -6.20
C LEU A 29 5.11 2.89 -4.96
N ASP A 30 6.08 2.14 -4.43
CA ASP A 30 5.85 1.28 -3.27
C ASP A 30 5.50 2.10 -2.02
N GLN A 31 6.13 3.27 -1.83
CA GLN A 31 5.78 4.18 -0.75
C GLN A 31 4.31 4.61 -0.81
N ALA A 32 3.83 5.01 -2.00
CA ALA A 32 2.43 5.39 -2.17
C ALA A 32 1.45 4.24 -1.90
N CYS A 33 1.81 3.01 -2.31
CA CYS A 33 1.04 1.81 -2.02
C CYS A 33 0.97 1.53 -0.51
N VAL A 34 2.10 1.65 0.19
CA VAL A 34 2.16 1.47 1.64
C VAL A 34 1.29 2.50 2.35
N ASP A 35 1.39 3.77 1.99
CA ASP A 35 0.58 4.82 2.61
C ASP A 35 -0.92 4.59 2.38
N ALA A 36 -1.31 4.16 1.17
CA ALA A 36 -2.70 3.80 0.89
C ALA A 36 -3.19 2.63 1.78
N CYS A 37 -2.36 1.61 1.98
CA CYS A 37 -2.65 0.49 2.86
C CYS A 37 -2.74 0.90 4.34
N LEU A 38 -1.89 1.81 4.81
CA LEU A 38 -1.94 2.34 6.18
C LEU A 38 -3.17 3.18 6.44
N HIS A 39 -3.66 3.90 5.43
CA HIS A 39 -4.89 4.71 5.51
C HIS A 39 -6.17 3.92 5.28
N ALA A 40 -6.08 2.69 4.77
CA ALA A 40 -7.23 1.83 4.55
C ALA A 40 -7.80 1.29 5.87
N THR A 41 -9.12 1.20 5.94
CA THR A 41 -9.79 0.52 7.06
C THR A 41 -9.72 -1.00 6.83
N PRO A 42 -9.26 -1.78 7.82
CA PRO A 42 -9.23 -3.24 7.73
C PRO A 42 -10.59 -3.85 7.38
N MET A 43 -10.57 -4.92 6.59
CA MET A 43 -11.78 -5.67 6.24
C MET A 43 -12.34 -6.39 7.47
N PRO A 44 -13.68 -6.43 7.66
CA PRO A 44 -14.28 -7.20 8.75
C PRO A 44 -14.09 -8.70 8.52
N ASN A 45 -14.02 -9.47 9.62
CA ASN A 45 -13.78 -10.92 9.60
C ASN A 45 -12.50 -11.31 8.86
N SER A 46 -11.46 -10.48 8.97
CA SER A 46 -10.12 -10.78 8.50
C SER A 46 -9.19 -11.02 9.69
N GLN A 47 -8.08 -11.70 9.44
CA GLN A 47 -7.02 -11.89 10.44
C GLN A 47 -6.59 -10.58 11.10
N LEU A 48 -6.53 -9.48 10.34
CA LEU A 48 -6.18 -8.16 10.87
C LEU A 48 -7.29 -7.62 11.80
N SER A 49 -8.57 -7.74 11.41
CA SER A 49 -9.66 -7.31 12.30
C SER A 49 -9.74 -8.13 13.59
N ASP A 50 -9.40 -9.42 13.52
CA ASP A 50 -9.37 -10.31 14.69
C ASP A 50 -8.26 -9.92 15.65
N ASN A 51 -7.05 -9.66 15.13
CA ASN A 51 -5.94 -9.12 15.93
C ASN A 51 -6.32 -7.80 16.60
N LEU A 52 -6.96 -6.88 15.87
CA LEU A 52 -7.37 -5.59 16.41
C LEU A 52 -8.55 -5.69 17.41
N ALA A 53 -9.26 -6.82 17.46
CA ALA A 53 -10.32 -7.04 18.44
C ALA A 53 -9.82 -7.72 19.73
N ASP A 54 -8.63 -8.33 19.71
CA ASP A 54 -8.06 -9.03 20.85
C ASP A 54 -7.49 -8.04 21.90
N PRO A 55 -7.99 -8.04 23.16
CA PRO A 55 -7.47 -7.18 24.22
C PRO A 55 -6.00 -7.41 24.59
N HIS A 56 -5.43 -8.56 24.23
CA HIS A 56 -4.03 -8.91 24.47
C HIS A 56 -3.11 -8.54 23.31
N TRP A 57 -3.68 -8.08 22.19
CA TRP A 57 -2.91 -7.62 21.04
C TRP A 57 -2.34 -6.22 21.28
N HIS A 58 -1.09 -6.02 20.87
CA HIS A 58 -0.45 -4.72 20.95
C HIS A 58 -0.72 -3.94 19.66
N HIS A 59 -1.55 -2.90 19.76
CA HIS A 59 -1.88 -2.05 18.62
C HIS A 59 -0.72 -1.14 18.24
N HIS A 60 -0.15 -1.36 17.05
CA HIS A 60 0.97 -0.61 16.50
C HIS A 60 0.55 0.62 15.69
N GLN A 61 -0.76 0.78 15.40
CA GLN A 61 -1.30 1.83 14.51
C GLN A 61 -0.69 1.74 13.11
N ASP A 62 -0.36 0.52 12.68
CA ASP A 62 0.28 0.21 11.41
C ASP A 62 -0.27 -1.14 10.96
N ASN A 63 -1.12 -1.12 9.93
CA ASN A 63 -1.81 -2.31 9.44
C ASN A 63 -0.85 -3.47 9.11
N PHE A 64 0.40 -3.19 8.73
CA PHE A 64 1.39 -4.23 8.45
C PHE A 64 1.94 -4.87 9.73
N LEU A 65 2.24 -4.07 10.75
CA LEU A 65 2.71 -4.57 12.04
C LEU A 65 1.60 -5.23 12.84
N ASP A 66 0.39 -4.67 12.77
CA ASP A 66 -0.81 -5.21 13.41
C ASP A 66 -1.27 -6.52 12.74
N SER A 67 -0.98 -6.73 11.45
CA SER A 67 -1.13 -8.04 10.82
C SER A 67 0.00 -8.99 11.22
N ASN A 68 1.25 -8.51 11.25
CA ASN A 68 2.38 -9.33 11.68
C ASN A 68 3.56 -8.48 12.22
N PRO A 69 3.94 -8.66 13.49
CA PRO A 69 4.93 -7.81 14.16
C PRO A 69 6.37 -7.99 13.64
N ASN A 70 6.63 -9.02 12.83
CA ASN A 70 7.95 -9.28 12.24
C ASN A 70 8.13 -8.60 10.88
N VAL A 71 7.12 -7.89 10.37
CA VAL A 71 7.24 -7.15 9.10
C VAL A 71 8.18 -5.95 9.27
N ARG A 72 9.01 -5.72 8.25
CA ARG A 72 10.06 -4.69 8.17
C ARG A 72 9.97 -3.94 6.84
N TRP A 73 8.80 -3.35 6.58
CA TRP A 73 8.51 -2.67 5.31
C TRP A 73 9.32 -1.38 5.16
N LYS A 74 9.50 -0.63 6.25
CA LYS A 74 10.24 0.65 6.27
C LYS A 74 11.71 0.44 5.89
N GLU A 75 12.33 -0.56 6.49
CA GLU A 75 13.74 -0.91 6.28
C GLU A 75 14.01 -1.29 4.81
N THR A 76 13.04 -1.94 4.17
CA THR A 76 13.13 -2.32 2.75
C THR A 76 13.16 -1.09 1.85
N LEU A 77 12.24 -0.14 2.06
CA LEU A 77 12.19 1.11 1.29
C LEU A 77 13.39 2.02 1.57
N GLU A 78 13.82 2.12 2.82
CA GLU A 78 15.03 2.86 3.19
C GLU A 78 16.28 2.27 2.53
N HIS A 79 16.38 0.95 2.43
CA HIS A 79 17.50 0.32 1.75
C HIS A 79 17.44 0.57 0.24
N ALA A 80 16.27 0.43 -0.38
CA ALA A 80 16.06 0.66 -1.80
C ALA A 80 16.45 2.09 -2.23
N GLU A 81 16.08 3.10 -1.43
CA GLU A 81 16.51 4.48 -1.61
C GLU A 81 18.04 4.64 -1.47
N LYS A 82 18.64 4.04 -0.42
CA LYS A 82 20.10 4.09 -0.20
C LYS A 82 20.93 3.50 -1.33
N ILE A 83 20.43 2.47 -2.02
CA ILE A 83 21.11 1.86 -3.17
C ILE A 83 20.79 2.58 -4.49
N GLY A 84 19.98 3.63 -4.47
CA GLY A 84 19.67 4.48 -5.62
C GLY A 84 18.62 3.91 -6.57
N LEU A 85 17.69 3.06 -6.10
CA LEU A 85 16.59 2.57 -6.94
C LEU A 85 15.52 3.64 -7.21
N GLY A 86 15.47 4.70 -6.41
CA GLY A 86 14.46 5.74 -6.46
C GLY A 86 14.42 6.55 -5.18
N THR A 87 13.37 7.33 -5.00
CA THR A 87 13.15 8.18 -3.82
C THR A 87 11.86 7.80 -3.11
N ARG A 88 11.75 8.06 -1.81
CA ARG A 88 10.48 7.91 -1.08
C ARG A 88 9.52 9.09 -1.27
N GLU A 89 9.98 10.18 -1.87
CA GLU A 89 9.14 11.34 -2.17
C GLU A 89 8.28 11.07 -3.41
N TYR A 90 6.99 11.42 -3.33
CA TYR A 90 6.07 11.26 -4.44
C TYR A 90 4.98 12.32 -4.43
N GLU A 91 4.40 12.57 -5.60
CA GLU A 91 3.18 13.35 -5.77
C GLU A 91 2.07 12.41 -6.27
N LEU A 92 0.97 12.35 -5.54
CA LEU A 92 -0.19 11.56 -5.93
C LEU A 92 -1.04 12.35 -6.94
N ILE A 93 -1.13 11.87 -8.18
CA ILE A 93 -2.02 12.45 -9.19
C ILE A 93 -3.13 11.46 -9.52
N GLN A 94 -4.36 11.85 -9.22
CA GLN A 94 -5.52 11.03 -9.52
C GLN A 94 -5.92 11.17 -10.99
N MET A 95 -5.91 10.04 -11.69
CA MET A 95 -6.35 9.99 -13.09
C MET A 95 -7.86 10.16 -13.19
N LYS A 96 -8.29 11.21 -13.89
CA LYS A 96 -9.68 11.33 -14.34
C LYS A 96 -9.80 10.67 -15.72
N ARG A 97 -10.95 10.06 -16.01
CA ARG A 97 -11.27 9.35 -17.27
C ARG A 97 -11.10 10.19 -18.56
N ARG A 98 -10.75 11.47 -18.47
CA ARG A 98 -10.61 12.39 -19.60
C ARG A 98 -9.59 13.48 -19.27
N ILE A 99 -8.30 13.26 -19.59
CA ILE A 99 -7.25 14.30 -19.51
C ILE A 99 -6.29 14.16 -20.69
N GLU A 100 -5.92 15.30 -21.29
CA GLU A 100 -4.97 15.44 -22.38
C GLU A 100 -3.55 15.08 -21.91
N ILE A 101 -2.88 14.21 -22.68
CA ILE A 101 -1.62 13.52 -22.36
C ILE A 101 -0.42 14.49 -22.22
N THR A 102 -0.61 15.78 -22.49
CA THR A 102 0.46 16.79 -22.59
C THR A 102 1.03 17.26 -21.25
N GLN A 103 0.37 17.00 -20.12
CA GLN A 103 0.83 17.46 -18.80
C GLN A 103 1.78 16.50 -18.07
N PHE A 104 2.07 15.33 -18.66
CA PHE A 104 2.77 14.21 -18.01
C PHE A 104 4.31 14.25 -18.04
N PHE A 105 4.91 15.20 -18.75
CA PHE A 105 6.35 15.12 -19.06
C PHE A 105 7.31 15.51 -17.93
N PHE A 106 6.84 15.94 -16.75
CA PHE A 106 7.73 16.56 -15.76
C PHE A 106 7.56 16.17 -14.28
N SER A 107 6.63 15.31 -13.88
CA SER A 107 6.53 14.88 -12.46
C SER A 107 6.52 13.35 -12.36
N PHE A 108 7.16 12.82 -11.33
CA PHE A 108 7.20 11.38 -11.00
C PHE A 108 5.83 10.98 -10.44
N VAL A 109 4.87 10.74 -11.33
CA VAL A 109 3.46 10.58 -10.97
C VAL A 109 3.18 9.17 -10.46
N CYS A 110 2.55 9.06 -9.29
CA CYS A 110 1.88 7.83 -8.84
C CYS A 110 0.38 7.87 -9.18
N LEU A 111 -0.07 7.00 -10.08
CA LEU A 111 -1.41 7.02 -10.68
C LEU A 111 -2.42 6.16 -9.93
N ARG A 112 -3.28 6.70 -9.05
CA ARG A 112 -4.39 5.91 -8.45
C ARG A 112 -5.57 5.76 -9.43
N TYR A 113 -5.82 4.56 -9.95
CA TYR A 113 -7.07 4.22 -10.64
C TYR A 113 -8.14 3.84 -9.60
N CYS A 114 -9.19 4.65 -9.49
CA CYS A 114 -10.36 4.34 -8.68
C CYS A 114 -11.23 3.33 -9.46
N VAL A 115 -11.12 2.03 -9.14
CA VAL A 115 -12.11 1.04 -9.58
C VAL A 115 -13.38 1.35 -8.80
N GLY A 116 -14.43 1.73 -9.51
CA GLY A 116 -15.64 2.30 -8.93
C GLY A 116 -16.37 1.36 -7.99
N GLU A 117 -16.96 1.94 -6.95
CA GLU A 117 -18.15 1.42 -6.31
C GLU A 117 -19.21 1.11 -7.38
N GLN A 118 -19.66 -0.15 -7.39
CA GLN A 118 -21.01 -0.53 -7.80
C GLN A 118 -21.68 -1.23 -6.62
#